data_AF-A0A1S2PDF6-F1
#
_entry.id   AF-A0A1S2PDF6-F1
#
_cell.length_a   1.000
_cell.length_b   1.000
_cell.length_c   1.000
_cell.angle_alpha   90.00
_cell.angle_beta   90.00
_cell.angle_gamma   90.00
#
_symmetry.space_group_name_H-M   'P 1'
#
loop_
_entity.id
_entity.type
_entity.pdbx_description
1 polymer ?
#
loop_
_entity_poly.entity_id
_entity_poly.type
_entity_poly.pdbx_seq_one_letter_code
_entity_poly.pdbx_strand_id
1 'polypeptide(L)'
;MTSRSPRRRAATAIAALALCAAFTTTQAQATPTQDVITPATKFYADPHSKAAKQALVDFRHGDIEDATNMARLASWPQAEWFTEGTPDEVRVKVHKFVHRARTVGRTPVLVAYDIPGRDCSQYSSGGAASSAAYHQWIDAFAAGVGDDDAVIVVEPDGLANLPKDCGPTTDPTGELTAARIADLAYAVKTLKARPRTAVYLDAGNVQWRSVGDIAQRLQDAGVQYGDGFALNVSNNHPTDHNARYGTWIAKCLWYATEGPEQAHGHTDWCASQYYSSAAPNDGAPGDAVSPTDPTTWRWTDAWFDQNVGTPPADELRHFVIDTSRNGRGAWTPPAGKYSGDPEVWCNAPGRGLGPRPTADTGVPLVDAYLWIKTPGESDGSCTRSTGGTIDPEYGIVDPPAGAWWPDQAHALARNAVPRLTFHR
;
A
#
# COMPACT_ATOMS: atom_id res chain seq x y z
N MET A 1 -58.51 -73.38 -28.83
CA MET A 1 -59.20 -72.13 -28.45
C MET A 1 -58.13 -71.08 -28.19
N THR A 2 -57.89 -70.20 -29.17
CA THR A 2 -58.17 -68.72 -29.11
C THR A 2 -57.19 -67.98 -28.19
N SER A 3 -56.51 -66.89 -28.57
CA SER A 3 -56.69 -65.98 -29.69
C SER A 3 -55.46 -65.08 -29.93
N ARG A 4 -55.20 -64.78 -31.20
CA ARG A 4 -54.92 -63.47 -31.84
C ARG A 4 -54.23 -62.38 -30.96
N SER A 5 -52.97 -62.00 -31.19
CA SER A 5 -52.40 -61.17 -32.29
C SER A 5 -52.74 -59.66 -32.21
N PRO A 6 -52.04 -58.73 -32.91
CA PRO A 6 -50.58 -58.59 -33.10
C PRO A 6 -50.14 -57.09 -33.13
N ARG A 7 -48.89 -56.84 -33.59
CA ARG A 7 -48.37 -55.65 -34.32
C ARG A 7 -47.54 -54.68 -33.46
N ARG A 8 -46.39 -54.18 -33.91
CA ARG A 8 -45.72 -54.20 -35.24
C ARG A 8 -44.28 -53.69 -35.07
N ARG A 9 -43.34 -54.31 -35.82
CA ARG A 9 -42.28 -53.73 -36.70
C ARG A 9 -41.33 -52.68 -36.09
N ALA A 10 -40.02 -52.63 -36.37
CA ALA A 10 -39.11 -53.35 -37.26
C ALA A 10 -37.68 -52.96 -36.79
N ALA A 11 -36.71 -53.90 -36.82
CA ALA A 11 -35.53 -53.89 -37.71
C ALA A 11 -34.64 -52.62 -37.58
N THR A 12 -33.32 -52.68 -37.41
CA THR A 12 -32.34 -53.45 -38.20
C THR A 12 -30.97 -53.38 -37.51
N ALA A 13 -30.10 -54.30 -37.90
CA ALA A 13 -28.78 -54.59 -37.34
C ALA A 13 -27.61 -53.74 -37.90
N ILE A 14 -26.43 -54.04 -37.33
CA ILE A 14 -25.07 -54.04 -37.90
C ILE A 14 -24.09 -52.96 -37.38
N ALA A 15 -23.17 -53.46 -36.54
CA ALA A 15 -21.71 -53.30 -36.47
C ALA A 15 -21.01 -51.92 -36.56
N ALA A 16 -20.20 -51.69 -35.52
CA ALA A 16 -18.85 -51.10 -35.46
C ALA A 16 -18.64 -49.65 -35.97
N LEU A 17 -18.21 -48.76 -35.08
CA LEU A 17 -16.91 -48.07 -35.15
C LEU A 17 -16.70 -47.07 -33.99
N ALA A 18 -15.42 -46.88 -33.66
CA ALA A 18 -14.79 -45.69 -33.07
C ALA A 18 -15.03 -45.34 -31.59
N LEU A 19 -13.95 -45.49 -30.82
CA LEU A 19 -13.67 -44.69 -29.62
C LEU A 19 -13.81 -43.20 -29.98
N CYS A 20 -14.84 -42.55 -29.46
CA CYS A 20 -14.79 -41.11 -29.20
C CYS A 20 -14.39 -40.93 -27.75
N ALA A 21 -13.11 -40.60 -27.53
CA ALA A 21 -12.67 -39.98 -26.31
C ALA A 21 -13.41 -38.63 -26.20
N ALA A 22 -14.45 -38.60 -25.36
CA ALA A 22 -15.06 -37.35 -24.95
C ALA A 22 -14.03 -36.65 -24.06
N PHE A 23 -13.28 -35.72 -24.64
CA PHE A 23 -12.63 -34.64 -23.90
C PHE A 23 -13.75 -33.83 -23.25
N THR A 24 -14.18 -34.25 -22.06
CA THR A 24 -14.81 -33.32 -21.14
C THR A 24 -13.71 -32.38 -20.70
N THR A 25 -13.58 -31.24 -21.37
CA THR A 25 -12.92 -30.08 -20.80
C THR A 25 -13.71 -29.73 -19.54
N THR A 26 -13.29 -30.27 -18.40
CA THR A 26 -13.57 -29.63 -17.12
C THR A 26 -12.97 -28.24 -17.22
N GLN A 27 -13.81 -27.26 -17.57
CA GLN A 27 -13.52 -25.88 -17.23
C GLN A 27 -13.25 -25.90 -15.73
N ALA A 28 -11.99 -25.67 -15.36
CA ALA A 28 -11.67 -25.34 -14.00
C ALA A 28 -12.54 -24.13 -13.67
N GLN A 29 -13.58 -24.34 -12.85
CA GLN A 29 -14.22 -23.23 -12.18
C GLN A 29 -13.09 -22.52 -11.44
N ALA A 30 -12.78 -21.30 -11.84
CA ALA A 30 -11.91 -20.45 -11.06
C ALA A 30 -12.51 -20.43 -9.65
N THR A 31 -11.80 -21.02 -8.70
CA THR A 31 -12.13 -20.83 -7.29
C THR A 31 -12.21 -19.32 -7.08
N PRO A 32 -13.29 -18.77 -6.50
CA PRO A 32 -13.30 -17.36 -6.17
C PRO A 32 -12.02 -17.09 -5.38
N THR A 33 -11.23 -16.13 -5.83
CA THR A 33 -10.05 -15.65 -5.12
C THR A 33 -10.49 -15.44 -3.68
N GLN A 34 -9.99 -16.27 -2.76
CA GLN A 34 -10.28 -16.04 -1.36
C GLN A 34 -9.58 -14.74 -1.01
N ASP A 35 -10.36 -13.67 -0.81
CA ASP A 35 -9.84 -12.41 -0.30
C ASP A 35 -9.05 -12.71 0.98
N VAL A 36 -7.74 -12.46 0.93
CA VAL A 36 -6.84 -12.77 2.04
C VAL A 36 -7.12 -11.85 3.23
N ILE A 37 -7.56 -10.62 2.95
CA ILE A 37 -8.11 -9.69 3.94
C ILE A 37 -9.64 -9.73 3.85
N THR A 38 -10.28 -10.04 4.96
CA THR A 38 -11.73 -9.94 5.13
C THR A 38 -12.04 -8.97 6.26
N PRO A 39 -13.27 -8.44 6.40
CA PRO A 39 -13.63 -7.59 7.54
C PRO A 39 -13.39 -8.25 8.92
N ALA A 40 -13.30 -9.59 8.98
CA ALA A 40 -13.01 -10.33 10.20
C ALA A 40 -11.50 -10.49 10.48
N THR A 41 -10.62 -10.10 9.56
CA THR A 41 -9.16 -10.24 9.69
C THR A 41 -8.66 -9.44 10.90
N LYS A 42 -7.88 -10.11 11.76
CA LYS A 42 -7.30 -9.51 12.96
C LYS A 42 -5.78 -9.45 12.83
N PHE A 43 -5.24 -8.24 12.78
CA PHE A 43 -3.81 -8.03 12.62
C PHE A 43 -3.01 -8.32 13.89
N TYR A 44 -1.73 -8.63 13.72
CA TYR A 44 -0.80 -8.95 14.79
C TYR A 44 -0.19 -7.69 15.42
N ALA A 45 -0.23 -7.61 16.74
CA ALA A 45 0.49 -6.60 17.52
C ALA A 45 1.71 -7.27 18.18
N ASP A 46 2.92 -6.81 17.87
CA ASP A 46 4.14 -7.41 18.44
C ASP A 46 4.33 -6.96 19.90
N PRO A 47 4.30 -7.89 20.89
CA PRO A 47 4.56 -7.56 22.29
C PRO A 47 6.01 -7.08 22.54
N HIS A 48 6.90 -7.17 21.55
CA HIS A 48 8.29 -6.71 21.60
C HIS A 48 8.54 -5.44 20.78
N SER A 49 7.47 -4.73 20.39
CA SER A 49 7.55 -3.46 19.65
C SER A 49 8.40 -2.40 20.38
N LYS A 50 8.89 -1.41 19.62
CA LYS A 50 9.62 -0.26 20.18
C LYS A 50 8.78 0.50 21.22
N ALA A 51 7.47 0.66 20.97
CA ALA A 51 6.53 1.22 21.93
C ALA A 51 6.40 0.38 23.22
N ALA A 52 6.35 -0.97 23.12
CA ALA A 52 6.29 -1.83 24.30
C ALA A 52 7.54 -1.69 25.18
N LYS A 53 8.71 -1.57 24.54
CA LYS A 53 9.99 -1.32 25.24
C LYS A 53 9.99 0.07 25.89
N GLN A 54 9.51 1.09 25.19
CA GLN A 54 9.43 2.46 25.72
C GLN A 54 8.50 2.53 26.94
N ALA A 55 7.34 1.86 26.91
CA ALA A 55 6.42 1.82 28.05
C ALA A 55 7.10 1.33 29.34
N LEU A 56 8.01 0.35 29.24
CA LEU A 56 8.79 -0.14 30.38
C LEU A 56 9.85 0.86 30.84
N VAL A 57 10.46 1.62 29.91
CA VAL A 57 11.43 2.69 30.23
C VAL A 57 10.72 3.80 31.00
N ASP A 58 9.61 4.33 30.47
CA ASP A 58 8.84 5.41 31.08
C ASP A 58 8.33 5.01 32.48
N PHE A 59 7.82 3.78 32.60
CA PHE A 59 7.36 3.26 33.89
C PHE A 59 8.48 3.22 34.93
N ARG A 60 9.69 2.82 34.54
CA ARG A 60 10.87 2.79 35.45
C ARG A 60 11.33 4.19 35.84
N HIS A 61 11.09 5.20 35.01
CA HIS A 61 11.38 6.60 35.34
C HIS A 61 10.28 7.29 36.17
N GLY A 62 9.12 6.63 36.34
CA GLY A 62 7.99 7.18 37.08
C GLY A 62 7.02 8.01 36.21
N ASP A 63 7.22 8.03 34.89
CA ASP A 63 6.39 8.76 33.94
C ASP A 63 5.15 7.94 33.56
N ILE A 64 4.22 7.81 34.51
CA ILE A 64 3.06 6.90 34.39
C ILE A 64 2.15 7.24 33.20
N GLU A 65 1.97 8.52 32.90
CA GLU A 65 1.13 8.93 31.76
C GLU A 65 1.73 8.47 30.43
N ASP A 66 3.03 8.73 30.23
CA ASP A 66 3.74 8.38 29.01
C ASP A 66 3.92 6.86 28.88
N ALA A 67 4.19 6.16 29.99
CA ALA A 67 4.17 4.70 30.06
C ALA A 67 2.82 4.12 29.61
N THR A 68 1.72 4.72 30.07
CA THR A 68 0.36 4.29 29.71
C THR A 68 0.08 4.57 28.23
N ASN A 69 0.52 5.71 27.70
CA ASN A 69 0.37 6.05 26.28
C ASN A 69 1.14 5.08 25.39
N MET A 70 2.37 4.73 25.76
CA MET A 70 3.19 3.75 25.03
C MET A 70 2.62 2.33 25.14
N ALA A 71 2.07 1.94 26.30
CA ALA A 71 1.38 0.66 26.45
C ALA A 71 0.13 0.56 25.57
N ARG A 72 -0.64 1.66 25.45
CA ARG A 72 -1.78 1.72 24.51
C ARG A 72 -1.30 1.61 23.07
N LEU A 73 -0.27 2.36 22.69
CA LEU A 73 0.31 2.33 21.33
C LEU A 73 0.77 0.91 20.98
N ALA A 74 1.48 0.26 21.90
CA ALA A 74 1.98 -1.11 21.75
C ALA A 74 0.88 -2.17 21.63
N SER A 75 -0.33 -1.90 22.11
CA SER A 75 -1.45 -2.86 22.04
C SER A 75 -2.08 -2.95 20.64
N TRP A 76 -1.82 -1.98 19.77
CA TRP A 76 -2.35 -1.95 18.41
C TRP A 76 -1.37 -2.56 17.39
N PRO A 77 -1.87 -3.25 16.36
CA PRO A 77 -1.06 -3.79 15.28
C PRO A 77 -0.23 -2.73 14.55
N GLN A 78 1.00 -3.10 14.18
CA GLN A 78 1.91 -2.27 13.39
C GLN A 78 2.63 -3.19 12.41
N ALA A 79 3.06 -2.65 11.26
CA ALA A 79 3.88 -3.41 10.33
C ALA A 79 5.32 -3.57 10.84
N GLU A 80 5.96 -4.68 10.48
CA GLU A 80 7.41 -4.87 10.65
C GLU A 80 8.12 -4.56 9.33
N TRP A 81 9.14 -3.71 9.38
CA TRP A 81 9.91 -3.29 8.21
C TRP A 81 11.15 -4.15 8.02
N PHE A 82 11.32 -4.68 6.81
CA PHE A 82 12.49 -5.44 6.41
C PHE A 82 13.23 -4.64 5.34
N THR A 83 14.36 -4.06 5.72
CA THR A 83 15.00 -2.98 4.96
C THR A 83 16.40 -3.29 4.45
N GLU A 84 16.93 -4.47 4.80
CA GLU A 84 18.30 -4.90 4.51
C GLU A 84 18.52 -6.37 4.93
N GLY A 85 19.74 -6.86 4.69
CA GLY A 85 20.25 -8.15 5.17
C GLY A 85 20.55 -9.13 4.03
N THR A 86 21.33 -10.16 4.32
CA THR A 86 21.52 -11.27 3.38
C THR A 86 20.22 -12.07 3.20
N PRO A 87 20.09 -12.86 2.11
CA PRO A 87 18.94 -13.75 1.91
C PRO A 87 18.62 -14.64 3.13
N ASP A 88 19.63 -15.23 3.77
CA ASP A 88 19.40 -16.07 4.95
C ASP A 88 18.90 -15.26 6.17
N GLU A 89 19.43 -14.06 6.38
CA GLU A 89 19.01 -13.19 7.48
C GLU A 89 17.56 -12.72 7.32
N VAL A 90 17.17 -12.24 6.13
CA VAL A 90 15.79 -11.80 5.89
C VAL A 90 14.81 -12.97 6.02
N ARG A 91 15.13 -14.14 5.44
CA ARG A 91 14.30 -15.35 5.55
C ARG A 91 14.03 -15.73 7.00
N VAL A 92 15.07 -15.74 7.84
CA VAL A 92 14.94 -16.07 9.26
C VAL A 92 14.13 -15.02 10.01
N LYS A 93 14.38 -13.72 9.76
CA LYS A 93 13.63 -12.63 10.42
C LYS A 93 12.15 -12.68 10.06
N VAL A 94 11.81 -12.83 8.78
CA VAL A 94 10.42 -12.93 8.28
C VAL A 94 9.75 -14.15 8.88
N HIS A 95 10.35 -15.33 8.79
CA HIS A 95 9.79 -16.56 9.36
C HIS A 95 9.53 -16.41 10.86
N LYS A 96 10.46 -15.82 11.61
CA LYS A 96 10.28 -15.62 13.05
C LYS A 96 9.12 -14.67 13.35
N PHE A 97 8.91 -13.62 12.56
CA PHE A 97 7.80 -12.68 12.76
C PHE A 97 6.46 -13.31 12.41
N VAL A 98 6.35 -13.92 11.22
CA VAL A 98 5.15 -14.61 10.74
C VAL A 98 4.77 -15.75 11.69
N HIS A 99 5.73 -16.55 12.14
CA HIS A 99 5.48 -17.62 13.10
C HIS A 99 4.90 -17.11 14.43
N ARG A 100 5.38 -15.97 14.97
CA ARG A 100 4.83 -15.38 16.20
C ARG A 100 3.38 -14.92 16.01
N ALA A 101 3.05 -14.36 14.86
CA ALA A 101 1.69 -13.95 14.54
C ALA A 101 0.75 -15.18 14.43
N ARG A 102 1.22 -16.22 13.75
CA ARG A 102 0.51 -17.48 13.57
C ARG A 102 0.18 -18.17 14.90
N THR A 103 1.09 -18.19 15.86
CA THR A 103 0.86 -18.88 17.15
C THR A 103 -0.24 -18.24 17.99
N VAL A 104 -0.61 -16.99 17.71
CA VAL A 104 -1.73 -16.28 18.35
C VAL A 104 -2.93 -16.08 17.41
N GLY A 105 -2.91 -16.71 16.22
CA GLY A 105 -3.99 -16.64 15.24
C GLY A 105 -4.25 -15.22 14.72
N ARG A 106 -3.18 -14.46 14.44
CA ARG A 106 -3.25 -13.09 13.92
C ARG A 106 -2.47 -12.96 12.62
N THR A 107 -2.91 -12.05 11.76
CA THR A 107 -2.28 -11.78 10.47
C THR A 107 -1.16 -10.73 10.64
N PRO A 108 0.11 -11.06 10.37
CA PRO A 108 1.19 -10.09 10.37
C PRO A 108 1.08 -9.13 9.17
N VAL A 109 1.50 -7.89 9.39
CA VAL A 109 1.72 -6.90 8.32
C VAL A 109 3.23 -6.71 8.19
N LEU A 110 3.75 -6.86 6.98
CA LEU A 110 5.18 -6.77 6.68
C LEU A 110 5.40 -5.71 5.60
N VAL A 111 6.54 -5.02 5.67
CA VAL A 111 6.99 -4.12 4.62
C VAL A 111 8.28 -4.69 4.02
N ALA A 112 8.23 -5.01 2.72
CA ALA A 112 9.43 -5.28 1.93
C ALA A 112 9.97 -3.95 1.43
N TYR A 113 11.17 -3.55 1.86
CA TYR A 113 11.72 -2.23 1.56
C TYR A 113 13.23 -2.29 1.31
N ASP A 114 13.68 -3.07 0.33
CA ASP A 114 15.10 -3.25 0.00
C ASP A 114 15.40 -3.01 -1.49
N ILE A 115 14.57 -2.25 -2.20
CA ILE A 115 14.74 -1.98 -3.63
C ILE A 115 16.07 -1.25 -3.95
N PRO A 116 16.82 -1.63 -5.00
CA PRO A 116 18.09 -0.98 -5.34
C PRO A 116 17.95 0.52 -5.61
N GLY A 117 18.87 1.33 -5.06
CA GLY A 117 18.83 2.79 -5.20
C GLY A 117 17.65 3.42 -4.47
N ARG A 118 17.31 2.90 -3.29
CA ARG A 118 16.16 3.33 -2.49
C ARG A 118 16.22 4.82 -2.18
N ASP A 119 15.05 5.46 -2.23
CA ASP A 119 14.81 6.82 -1.76
C ASP A 119 15.67 7.92 -2.42
N CYS A 120 16.11 7.75 -3.68
CA CYS A 120 16.93 8.74 -4.38
C CYS A 120 18.16 9.25 -3.59
N SER A 121 18.71 8.44 -2.67
CA SER A 121 19.77 8.87 -1.72
C SER A 121 19.35 9.93 -0.67
N GLN A 122 18.06 10.07 -0.36
CA GLN A 122 17.56 10.91 0.73
C GLN A 122 17.69 10.20 2.11
N TYR A 123 16.90 10.60 3.11
CA TYR A 123 17.08 10.22 4.50
C TYR A 123 16.93 8.71 4.76
N SER A 124 16.13 7.99 3.96
CA SER A 124 15.91 6.55 4.06
C SER A 124 16.67 5.75 2.99
N SER A 125 17.72 6.33 2.42
CA SER A 125 18.55 5.68 1.40
C SER A 125 19.10 4.31 1.80
N GLY A 126 19.32 3.45 0.81
CA GLY A 126 19.74 2.08 1.01
C GLY A 126 19.29 1.18 -0.14
N GLY A 127 18.91 -0.04 0.19
CA GLY A 127 18.48 -1.05 -0.77
C GLY A 127 19.58 -2.02 -1.18
N ALA A 128 19.16 -3.10 -1.84
CA ALA A 128 20.04 -4.13 -2.35
C ALA A 128 21.03 -3.57 -3.38
N ALA A 129 22.20 -4.21 -3.48
CA ALA A 129 23.29 -3.75 -4.33
C ALA A 129 23.00 -3.83 -5.85
N SER A 130 21.99 -4.61 -6.27
CA SER A 130 21.59 -4.78 -7.66
C SER A 130 20.22 -5.46 -7.74
N SER A 131 19.58 -5.44 -8.91
CA SER A 131 18.35 -6.21 -9.19
C SER A 131 18.50 -7.70 -8.90
N ALA A 132 19.66 -8.30 -9.21
CA ALA A 132 19.92 -9.70 -8.92
C ALA A 132 19.97 -9.99 -7.40
N ALA A 133 20.59 -9.09 -6.63
CA ALA A 133 20.62 -9.20 -5.17
C ALA A 133 19.22 -8.99 -4.57
N TYR A 134 18.46 -8.03 -5.11
CA TYR A 134 17.08 -7.78 -4.71
C TYR A 134 16.17 -8.99 -4.96
N HIS A 135 16.27 -9.62 -6.14
CA HIS A 135 15.49 -10.84 -6.44
C HIS A 135 15.80 -11.98 -5.47
N GLN A 136 17.07 -12.21 -5.14
CA GLN A 136 17.46 -13.20 -4.13
C GLN A 136 16.92 -12.87 -2.74
N TRP A 137 16.90 -11.59 -2.38
CA TRP A 137 16.33 -11.12 -1.12
C TRP A 137 14.81 -11.34 -1.09
N ILE A 138 14.09 -11.01 -2.16
CA ILE A 138 12.64 -11.23 -2.30
C ILE A 138 12.28 -12.72 -2.27
N ASP A 139 13.04 -13.58 -2.96
CA ASP A 139 12.86 -15.03 -2.92
C ASP A 139 12.97 -15.55 -1.48
N ALA A 140 13.96 -15.06 -0.75
CA ALA A 140 14.20 -15.45 0.62
C ALA A 140 13.17 -14.86 1.60
N PHE A 141 12.69 -13.65 1.36
CA PHE A 141 11.55 -13.05 2.04
C PHE A 141 10.31 -13.93 1.87
N ALA A 142 9.96 -14.27 0.62
CA ALA A 142 8.80 -15.13 0.30
C ALA A 142 8.94 -16.52 0.95
N ALA A 143 10.14 -17.10 0.95
CA ALA A 143 10.42 -18.35 1.65
C ALA A 143 10.25 -18.22 3.17
N GLY A 144 10.55 -17.06 3.75
CA GLY A 144 10.32 -16.75 5.15
C GLY A 144 8.83 -16.68 5.51
N VAL A 145 8.00 -16.16 4.61
CA VAL A 145 6.52 -16.17 4.76
C VAL A 145 5.99 -17.60 4.69
N GLY A 146 6.52 -18.40 3.77
CA GLY A 146 6.07 -19.78 3.56
C GLY A 146 4.61 -19.81 3.11
N ASP A 147 3.83 -20.71 3.69
CA ASP A 147 2.41 -20.86 3.37
C ASP A 147 1.50 -20.12 4.35
N ASP A 148 2.03 -19.35 5.31
CA ASP A 148 1.26 -18.69 6.37
C ASP A 148 0.54 -17.41 5.91
N ASP A 149 -0.43 -16.96 6.71
CA ASP A 149 -1.17 -15.72 6.45
C ASP A 149 -0.23 -14.51 6.57
N ALA A 150 -0.29 -13.58 5.61
CA ALA A 150 0.48 -12.35 5.65
C ALA A 150 -0.15 -11.23 4.81
N VAL A 151 0.01 -9.99 5.25
CA VAL A 151 -0.20 -8.79 4.43
C VAL A 151 1.16 -8.15 4.17
N ILE A 152 1.50 -7.91 2.91
CA ILE A 152 2.79 -7.37 2.51
C ILE A 152 2.58 -6.08 1.73
N VAL A 153 3.20 -5.01 2.21
CA VAL A 153 3.34 -3.74 1.50
C VAL A 153 4.70 -3.75 0.80
N VAL A 154 4.69 -3.57 -0.51
CA VAL A 154 5.88 -3.69 -1.35
C VAL A 154 6.42 -2.31 -1.67
N GLU A 155 7.65 -2.08 -1.22
CA GLU A 155 8.55 -0.99 -1.58
C GLU A 155 7.89 0.39 -1.54
N PRO A 156 7.58 0.91 -0.33
CA PRO A 156 7.20 2.31 -0.15
C PRO A 156 8.07 3.27 -0.97
N ASP A 157 7.46 4.26 -1.62
CA ASP A 157 8.12 5.21 -2.54
C ASP A 157 8.75 4.59 -3.79
N GLY A 158 8.71 3.26 -3.95
CA GLY A 158 9.35 2.53 -5.04
C GLY A 158 8.84 2.95 -6.42
N LEU A 159 7.52 3.22 -6.52
CA LEU A 159 6.87 3.76 -7.73
C LEU A 159 6.67 5.26 -7.69
N ALA A 160 6.33 5.84 -6.53
CA ALA A 160 6.06 7.27 -6.43
C ALA A 160 7.34 8.10 -6.59
N ASN A 161 8.52 7.51 -6.41
CA ASN A 161 9.83 8.15 -6.52
C ASN A 161 10.78 7.32 -7.42
N LEU A 162 10.46 7.23 -8.72
CA LEU A 162 11.30 6.47 -9.67
C LEU A 162 12.65 7.16 -9.87
N PRO A 163 13.70 6.43 -10.27
CA PRO A 163 15.01 7.01 -10.57
C PRO A 163 14.99 8.25 -11.50
N LYS A 164 14.12 8.24 -12.53
CA LYS A 164 13.92 9.40 -13.42
C LYS A 164 13.38 10.66 -12.73
N ASP A 165 12.71 10.51 -11.60
CA ASP A 165 12.12 11.61 -10.84
C ASP A 165 13.12 12.25 -9.86
N CYS A 166 14.24 11.56 -9.56
CA CYS A 166 15.28 12.04 -8.64
C CYS A 166 16.10 13.22 -9.20
N GLY A 167 15.87 13.62 -10.46
CA GLY A 167 16.58 14.71 -11.13
C GLY A 167 17.00 14.35 -12.56
N PRO A 168 17.26 15.37 -13.41
CA PRO A 168 17.47 15.17 -14.85
C PRO A 168 18.73 14.37 -15.19
N THR A 169 19.67 14.26 -14.26
CA THR A 169 20.95 13.55 -14.44
C THR A 169 20.97 12.16 -13.80
N THR A 170 19.95 11.79 -13.02
CA THR A 170 19.97 10.57 -12.21
C THR A 170 19.75 9.32 -13.06
N ASP A 171 18.87 9.39 -14.05
CA ASP A 171 18.56 8.28 -14.95
C ASP A 171 18.36 8.77 -16.39
N PRO A 172 19.42 9.32 -17.04
CA PRO A 172 19.30 9.98 -18.34
C PRO A 172 18.93 9.02 -19.48
N THR A 173 19.16 7.71 -19.30
CA THR A 173 18.82 6.66 -20.28
C THR A 173 17.46 6.02 -20.00
N GLY A 174 16.91 6.17 -18.79
CA GLY A 174 15.70 5.48 -18.34
C GLY A 174 15.94 4.03 -17.91
N GLU A 175 17.18 3.53 -17.96
CA GLU A 175 17.52 2.14 -17.64
C GLU A 175 17.28 1.81 -16.17
N LEU A 176 17.58 2.74 -15.25
CA LEU A 176 17.34 2.53 -13.82
C LEU A 176 15.85 2.47 -13.51
N THR A 177 15.06 3.31 -14.17
CA THR A 177 13.59 3.31 -14.05
C THR A 177 12.99 2.01 -14.60
N ALA A 178 13.46 1.55 -15.77
CA ALA A 178 13.01 0.28 -16.33
C ALA A 178 13.36 -0.91 -15.42
N ALA A 179 14.57 -0.92 -14.85
CA ALA A 179 14.99 -1.94 -13.87
C ALA A 179 14.12 -1.89 -12.59
N ARG A 180 13.87 -0.69 -12.04
CA ARG A 180 13.00 -0.49 -10.88
C ARG A 180 11.59 -1.08 -11.10
N ILE A 181 10.99 -0.79 -12.25
CA ILE A 181 9.66 -1.32 -12.60
C ILE A 181 9.68 -2.84 -12.70
N ALA A 182 10.70 -3.41 -13.35
CA ALA A 182 10.85 -4.86 -13.48
C ALA A 182 11.06 -5.56 -12.13
N ASP A 183 11.86 -4.97 -11.25
CA ASP A 183 12.13 -5.46 -9.89
C ASP A 183 10.85 -5.47 -9.04
N LEU A 184 10.04 -4.41 -9.11
CA LEU A 184 8.75 -4.33 -8.42
C LEU A 184 7.76 -5.36 -8.96
N ALA A 185 7.68 -5.53 -10.27
CA ALA A 185 6.85 -6.57 -10.89
C ALA A 185 7.28 -7.98 -10.49
N TYR A 186 8.58 -8.22 -10.34
CA TYR A 186 9.11 -9.48 -9.81
C TYR A 186 8.68 -9.69 -8.35
N ALA A 187 8.84 -8.66 -7.51
CA ALA A 187 8.44 -8.73 -6.10
C ALA A 187 6.96 -9.07 -5.92
N VAL A 188 6.07 -8.37 -6.62
CA VAL A 188 4.62 -8.62 -6.54
C VAL A 188 4.30 -10.07 -6.93
N LYS A 189 4.84 -10.56 -8.06
CA LYS A 189 4.61 -11.93 -8.53
C LYS A 189 5.13 -12.99 -7.55
N THR A 190 6.36 -12.83 -7.08
CA THR A 190 7.01 -13.80 -6.20
C THR A 190 6.30 -13.89 -4.85
N LEU A 191 5.91 -12.73 -4.29
CA LEU A 191 5.20 -12.67 -3.01
C LEU A 191 3.76 -13.17 -3.14
N LYS A 192 3.04 -12.81 -4.22
CA LYS A 192 1.66 -13.28 -4.41
C LYS A 192 1.57 -14.77 -4.73
N ALA A 193 2.65 -15.40 -5.20
CA ALA A 193 2.71 -16.86 -5.36
C ALA A 193 2.58 -17.62 -4.03
N ARG A 194 2.59 -16.94 -2.87
CA ARG A 194 2.28 -17.54 -1.56
C ARG A 194 0.76 -17.66 -1.38
N PRO A 195 0.23 -18.81 -0.94
CA PRO A 195 -1.20 -19.13 -1.04
C PRO A 195 -2.12 -18.30 -0.14
N ARG A 196 -1.60 -17.68 0.93
CA ARG A 196 -2.39 -16.92 1.93
C ARG A 196 -1.83 -15.51 2.15
N THR A 197 -1.27 -14.93 1.10
CA THR A 197 -0.61 -13.63 1.18
C THR A 197 -1.36 -12.57 0.40
N ALA A 198 -1.67 -11.46 1.06
CA ALA A 198 -2.16 -10.24 0.45
C ALA A 198 -0.97 -9.34 0.09
N VAL A 199 -0.89 -8.84 -1.14
CA VAL A 199 0.25 -8.06 -1.65
C VAL A 199 -0.25 -6.72 -2.20
N TYR A 200 0.22 -5.63 -1.61
CA TYR A 200 -0.12 -4.26 -1.98
C TYR A 200 1.14 -3.51 -2.40
N LEU A 201 1.18 -3.04 -3.65
CA LEU A 201 2.28 -2.23 -4.16
C LEU A 201 2.10 -0.76 -3.73
N ASP A 202 3.13 -0.13 -3.17
CA ASP A 202 2.99 1.26 -2.74
C ASP A 202 2.73 2.22 -3.92
N ALA A 203 1.78 3.14 -3.71
CA ALA A 203 1.34 4.13 -4.68
C ALA A 203 1.50 5.57 -4.17
N GLY A 204 2.37 5.79 -3.18
CA GLY A 204 2.61 7.11 -2.60
C GLY A 204 1.38 7.68 -1.88
N ASN A 205 1.01 8.92 -2.19
CA ASN A 205 -0.07 9.63 -1.50
C ASN A 205 -0.78 10.66 -2.39
N VAL A 206 -1.94 11.13 -1.91
CA VAL A 206 -2.84 12.04 -2.62
C VAL A 206 -2.22 13.38 -3.06
N GLN A 207 -1.08 13.82 -2.51
CA GLN A 207 -0.42 15.07 -2.94
C GLN A 207 0.92 14.85 -3.64
N TRP A 208 1.22 13.63 -4.10
CA TRP A 208 2.46 13.34 -4.82
C TRP A 208 2.29 13.17 -6.33
N ARG A 209 1.59 12.11 -6.77
CA ARG A 209 1.44 11.77 -8.21
C ARG A 209 0.01 11.97 -8.67
N SER A 210 -0.17 12.42 -9.91
CA SER A 210 -1.52 12.46 -10.49
C SER A 210 -2.07 11.04 -10.62
N VAL A 211 -3.40 10.92 -10.59
CA VAL A 211 -4.09 9.62 -10.72
C VAL A 211 -3.62 8.84 -11.95
N GLY A 212 -3.55 9.48 -13.12
CA GLY A 212 -3.09 8.83 -14.35
C GLY A 212 -1.63 8.36 -14.30
N ASP A 213 -0.72 9.21 -13.78
CA ASP A 213 0.71 8.85 -13.69
C ASP A 213 0.93 7.65 -12.75
N ILE A 214 0.33 7.64 -11.56
CA ILE A 214 0.51 6.51 -10.65
C ILE A 214 -0.22 5.25 -11.13
N ALA A 215 -1.37 5.38 -11.80
CA ALA A 215 -2.07 4.25 -12.40
C ALA A 215 -1.20 3.58 -13.48
N GLN A 216 -0.54 4.36 -14.33
CA GLN A 216 0.41 3.82 -15.31
C GLN A 216 1.55 3.07 -14.63
N ARG A 217 2.18 3.68 -13.62
CA ARG A 217 3.30 3.07 -12.88
C ARG A 217 2.91 1.77 -12.20
N LEU A 218 1.71 1.72 -11.60
CA LEU A 218 1.15 0.51 -11.00
C LEU A 218 0.92 -0.60 -12.05
N GLN A 219 0.36 -0.25 -13.21
CA GLN A 219 0.16 -1.19 -14.31
C GLN A 219 1.48 -1.76 -14.83
N ASP A 220 2.47 -0.89 -15.05
CA ASP A 220 3.81 -1.27 -15.53
C ASP A 220 4.51 -2.19 -14.54
N ALA A 221 4.35 -1.93 -13.24
CA ALA A 221 4.94 -2.71 -12.15
C ALA A 221 4.10 -3.90 -11.70
N GLY A 222 3.05 -4.26 -12.43
CA GLY A 222 2.37 -5.53 -12.23
C GLY A 222 1.34 -5.56 -11.10
N VAL A 223 0.68 -4.44 -10.78
CA VAL A 223 -0.41 -4.41 -9.78
C VAL A 223 -1.48 -5.47 -10.02
N GLN A 224 -1.70 -5.87 -11.27
CA GLN A 224 -2.66 -6.92 -11.65
C GLN A 224 -2.33 -8.30 -11.08
N TYR A 225 -1.07 -8.55 -10.74
CA TYR A 225 -0.62 -9.78 -10.10
C TYR A 225 -0.75 -9.73 -8.58
N GLY A 226 -1.00 -8.58 -7.98
CA GLY A 226 -1.22 -8.41 -6.53
C GLY A 226 -2.71 -8.27 -6.19
N ASP A 227 -2.98 -7.95 -4.92
CA ASP A 227 -4.33 -7.68 -4.43
C ASP A 227 -4.71 -6.20 -4.60
N GLY A 228 -3.72 -5.33 -4.73
CA GLY A 228 -3.98 -3.90 -4.84
C GLY A 228 -2.75 -3.04 -4.66
N PHE A 229 -2.97 -1.85 -4.11
CA PHE A 229 -1.93 -0.89 -3.81
C PHE A 229 -2.03 -0.33 -2.38
N ALA A 230 -0.96 0.27 -1.88
CA ALA A 230 -0.92 0.93 -0.58
C ALA A 230 -0.82 2.45 -0.75
N LEU A 231 -1.45 3.20 0.14
CA LEU A 231 -1.42 4.66 0.13
C LEU A 231 -0.99 5.22 1.48
N ASN A 232 -0.44 6.42 1.43
CA ASN A 232 -0.11 7.27 2.57
C ASN A 232 0.99 6.70 3.47
N VAL A 233 1.73 5.69 3.03
CA VAL A 233 2.79 5.04 3.82
C VAL A 233 3.77 6.09 4.32
N SER A 234 3.99 6.12 5.64
CA SER A 234 4.85 7.12 6.29
C SER A 234 4.41 8.58 6.07
N ASN A 235 3.18 8.85 5.69
CA ASN A 235 2.68 10.21 5.47
C ASN A 235 1.49 10.53 6.40
N ASN A 236 0.94 11.72 6.30
CA ASN A 236 -0.02 12.29 7.25
C ASN A 236 -1.29 12.84 6.59
N HIS A 237 -1.52 12.58 5.29
CA HIS A 237 -2.74 13.05 4.62
C HIS A 237 -4.00 12.39 5.19
N PRO A 238 -5.13 13.13 5.28
CA PRO A 238 -6.38 12.61 5.82
C PRO A 238 -6.84 11.29 5.20
N THR A 239 -7.52 10.46 5.98
CA THR A 239 -7.94 9.11 5.56
C THR A 239 -8.97 9.17 4.43
N ASP A 240 -9.93 10.09 4.52
CA ASP A 240 -10.96 10.33 3.51
C ASP A 240 -10.37 10.86 2.20
N HIS A 241 -9.30 11.67 2.28
CA HIS A 241 -8.59 12.13 1.10
C HIS A 241 -7.92 10.96 0.35
N ASN A 242 -7.24 10.07 1.09
CA ASN A 242 -6.62 8.89 0.51
C ASN A 242 -7.65 7.88 -0.02
N ALA A 243 -8.79 7.72 0.66
CA ALA A 243 -9.88 6.85 0.19
C ALA A 243 -10.43 7.31 -1.17
N ARG A 244 -10.63 8.63 -1.33
CA ARG A 244 -11.12 9.19 -2.60
C ARG A 244 -10.06 9.09 -3.70
N TYR A 245 -8.81 9.39 -3.39
CA TYR A 245 -7.69 9.25 -4.33
C TYR A 245 -7.49 7.80 -4.80
N GLY A 246 -7.48 6.83 -3.87
CA GLY A 246 -7.40 5.42 -4.20
C GLY A 246 -8.58 4.94 -5.04
N THR A 247 -9.79 5.43 -4.78
CA THR A 247 -10.96 5.12 -5.62
C THR A 247 -10.76 5.61 -7.05
N TRP A 248 -10.20 6.81 -7.26
CA TRP A 248 -9.89 7.30 -8.60
C TRP A 248 -8.79 6.49 -9.29
N ILE A 249 -7.74 6.07 -8.56
CA ILE A 249 -6.70 5.17 -9.10
C ILE A 249 -7.33 3.85 -9.55
N ALA A 250 -8.14 3.22 -8.70
CA ALA A 250 -8.80 1.96 -9.02
C ALA A 250 -9.70 2.08 -10.26
N LYS A 251 -10.50 3.15 -10.33
CA LYS A 251 -11.33 3.45 -11.51
C LYS A 251 -10.49 3.72 -12.76
N CYS A 252 -9.35 4.42 -12.63
CA CYS A 252 -8.47 4.72 -13.76
C CYS A 252 -7.79 3.45 -14.30
N LEU A 253 -7.33 2.57 -13.40
CA LEU A 253 -6.77 1.26 -13.79
C LEU A 253 -7.81 0.46 -14.58
N TRP A 254 -9.04 0.34 -14.07
CA TRP A 254 -10.13 -0.34 -14.77
C TRP A 254 -10.45 0.34 -16.11
N TYR A 255 -10.59 1.67 -16.13
CA TYR A 255 -10.88 2.42 -17.35
C TYR A 255 -9.85 2.16 -18.45
N ALA A 256 -8.57 2.09 -18.09
CA ALA A 256 -7.47 1.86 -19.03
C ALA A 256 -7.24 0.38 -19.39
N THR A 257 -7.97 -0.57 -18.81
CA THR A 257 -7.74 -2.01 -19.02
C THR A 257 -8.99 -2.80 -19.43
N GLU A 258 -10.12 -2.54 -18.77
CA GLU A 258 -11.39 -3.24 -18.93
C GLU A 258 -12.54 -2.31 -19.35
N GLY A 259 -12.27 -1.00 -19.45
CA GLY A 259 -13.24 0.02 -19.82
C GLY A 259 -13.63 0.00 -21.30
N PRO A 260 -14.13 1.12 -21.84
CA PRO A 260 -14.39 1.25 -23.27
C PRO A 260 -13.10 0.98 -24.08
N GLU A 261 -13.19 0.25 -25.20
CA GLU A 261 -12.03 -0.17 -26.00
C GLU A 261 -11.07 0.99 -26.35
N GLN A 262 -11.63 2.17 -26.65
CA GLN A 262 -10.87 3.39 -26.96
C GLN A 262 -10.03 3.92 -25.79
N ALA A 263 -10.34 3.54 -24.55
CA ALA A 263 -9.63 3.95 -23.35
C ALA A 263 -8.47 3.00 -22.99
N HIS A 264 -8.38 1.84 -23.63
CA HIS A 264 -7.36 0.86 -23.30
C HIS A 264 -5.95 1.43 -23.52
N GLY A 265 -5.11 1.35 -22.48
CA GLY A 265 -3.77 1.91 -22.47
C GLY A 265 -3.69 3.43 -22.22
N HIS A 266 -4.81 4.08 -21.92
CA HIS A 266 -4.89 5.54 -21.73
C HIS A 266 -5.16 5.95 -20.28
N THR A 267 -4.24 5.62 -19.39
CA THR A 267 -4.26 6.14 -18.01
C THR A 267 -4.08 7.67 -17.95
N ASP A 268 -3.42 8.24 -18.97
CA ASP A 268 -3.18 9.68 -19.12
C ASP A 268 -4.46 10.49 -19.36
N TRP A 269 -5.56 9.85 -19.75
CA TRP A 269 -6.85 10.51 -19.94
C TRP A 269 -7.62 10.71 -18.63
N CYS A 270 -7.25 9.99 -17.58
CA CYS A 270 -7.94 10.07 -16.29
C CYS A 270 -7.82 11.45 -15.66
N ALA A 271 -8.94 11.99 -15.18
CA ALA A 271 -8.90 13.14 -14.27
C ALA A 271 -8.15 12.79 -12.98
N SER A 272 -7.66 13.82 -12.30
CA SER A 272 -6.85 13.71 -11.09
C SER A 272 -7.16 14.82 -10.09
N GLN A 273 -6.49 14.78 -8.95
CA GLN A 273 -6.50 15.84 -7.94
C GLN A 273 -5.78 17.13 -8.37
N TYR A 274 -5.14 17.13 -9.55
CA TYR A 274 -4.44 18.29 -10.11
C TYR A 274 -5.11 18.82 -11.38
N TYR A 275 -6.04 18.06 -11.96
CA TYR A 275 -6.64 18.38 -13.25
C TYR A 275 -7.92 17.60 -13.48
N SER A 276 -8.96 18.26 -13.99
CA SER A 276 -10.12 17.58 -14.57
C SER A 276 -10.67 18.39 -15.73
N SER A 277 -10.89 17.76 -16.88
CA SER A 277 -11.53 18.43 -18.02
C SER A 277 -13.01 18.75 -17.79
N ALA A 278 -13.61 18.25 -16.69
CA ALA A 278 -14.94 18.65 -16.26
C ALA A 278 -14.94 19.97 -15.48
N ALA A 279 -13.78 20.49 -15.08
CA ALA A 279 -13.67 21.73 -14.33
C ALA A 279 -13.75 22.97 -15.24
N PRO A 280 -14.21 24.13 -14.73
CA PRO A 280 -14.16 25.38 -15.46
C PRO A 280 -12.71 25.75 -15.80
N ASN A 281 -12.46 26.04 -17.08
CA ASN A 281 -11.17 26.55 -17.51
C ASN A 281 -11.01 28.01 -17.05
N ASP A 282 -10.08 28.24 -16.13
CA ASP A 282 -9.72 29.55 -15.58
C ASP A 282 -8.44 30.14 -16.21
N GLY A 283 -7.92 29.49 -17.26
CA GLY A 283 -6.67 29.86 -17.92
C GLY A 283 -5.41 29.50 -17.14
N ALA A 284 -5.51 28.77 -16.01
CA ALA A 284 -4.37 28.28 -15.25
C ALA A 284 -4.10 26.78 -15.53
N PRO A 285 -2.85 26.31 -15.40
CA PRO A 285 -2.55 24.88 -15.44
C PRO A 285 -3.30 24.14 -14.33
N GLY A 286 -4.16 23.18 -14.69
CA GLY A 286 -4.90 22.34 -13.72
C GLY A 286 -6.41 22.57 -13.65
N ASP A 287 -6.99 23.42 -14.51
CA ASP A 287 -8.45 23.69 -14.63
C ASP A 287 -9.15 23.69 -13.25
N ALA A 288 -9.07 24.76 -12.44
CA ALA A 288 -9.77 24.91 -11.16
C ALA A 288 -9.76 23.74 -10.13
N VAL A 289 -8.91 22.70 -10.30
CA VAL A 289 -8.75 21.57 -9.37
C VAL A 289 -7.47 21.76 -8.56
N SER A 290 -7.57 21.70 -7.24
CA SER A 290 -6.42 21.81 -6.34
C SER A 290 -6.26 20.55 -5.47
N PRO A 291 -5.04 20.00 -5.35
CA PRO A 291 -4.76 18.85 -4.48
C PRO A 291 -4.85 19.20 -2.98
N THR A 292 -4.86 20.48 -2.62
CA THR A 292 -4.94 20.97 -1.24
C THR A 292 -6.34 21.47 -0.86
N ASP A 293 -7.26 21.57 -1.82
CA ASP A 293 -8.65 21.97 -1.60
C ASP A 293 -9.62 20.88 -2.08
N PRO A 294 -10.05 19.98 -1.18
CA PRO A 294 -10.98 18.90 -1.49
C PRO A 294 -12.34 19.36 -2.03
N THR A 295 -12.70 20.64 -1.87
CA THR A 295 -13.96 21.15 -2.40
C THR A 295 -13.96 21.18 -3.93
N THR A 296 -12.79 21.31 -4.57
CA THR A 296 -12.66 21.32 -6.03
C THR A 296 -12.74 19.92 -6.64
N TRP A 297 -12.48 18.88 -5.86
CA TRP A 297 -12.41 17.48 -6.32
C TRP A 297 -13.73 16.94 -6.88
N ARG A 298 -14.84 17.65 -6.65
CA ARG A 298 -16.13 17.34 -7.30
C ARG A 298 -16.04 17.29 -8.82
N TRP A 299 -15.08 18.02 -9.42
CA TRP A 299 -14.83 17.97 -10.86
C TRP A 299 -14.12 16.68 -11.29
N THR A 300 -13.22 16.17 -10.46
CA THR A 300 -12.58 14.86 -10.68
C THR A 300 -13.62 13.76 -10.56
N ASP A 301 -14.49 13.80 -9.54
CA ASP A 301 -15.62 12.86 -9.42
C ASP A 301 -16.53 12.92 -10.65
N ALA A 302 -16.94 14.11 -11.08
CA ALA A 302 -17.81 14.28 -12.24
C ALA A 302 -17.21 13.67 -13.52
N TRP A 303 -15.89 13.78 -13.71
CA TRP A 303 -15.21 13.15 -14.84
C TRP A 303 -15.29 11.62 -14.74
N PHE A 304 -15.00 11.04 -13.57
CA PHE A 304 -15.09 9.59 -13.38
C PHE A 304 -16.53 9.07 -13.52
N ASP A 305 -17.51 9.80 -13.02
CA ASP A 305 -18.92 9.43 -13.14
C ASP A 305 -19.38 9.46 -14.61
N GLN A 306 -18.90 10.43 -15.40
CA GLN A 306 -19.24 10.55 -16.82
C GLN A 306 -18.54 9.51 -17.71
N ASN A 307 -17.24 9.28 -17.50
CA ASN A 307 -16.40 8.51 -18.43
C ASN A 307 -16.24 7.04 -18.00
N VAL A 308 -16.37 6.75 -16.70
CA VAL A 308 -16.14 5.42 -16.12
C VAL A 308 -17.43 4.84 -15.53
N GLY A 309 -18.26 5.68 -14.91
CA GLY A 309 -19.52 5.27 -14.28
C GLY A 309 -19.30 4.46 -13.00
N THR A 310 -20.00 3.33 -12.91
CA THR A 310 -20.01 2.43 -11.74
C THR A 310 -19.53 1.02 -12.11
N PRO A 311 -18.22 0.81 -12.31
CA PRO A 311 -17.67 -0.54 -12.50
C PRO A 311 -18.05 -1.46 -11.33
N PRO A 312 -18.23 -2.77 -11.57
CA PRO A 312 -18.39 -3.74 -10.49
C PRO A 312 -17.22 -3.66 -9.51
N ALA A 313 -17.51 -3.67 -8.21
CA ALA A 313 -16.48 -3.48 -7.18
C ALA A 313 -15.42 -4.59 -7.20
N ASP A 314 -15.81 -5.80 -7.56
CA ASP A 314 -14.94 -6.98 -7.72
C ASP A 314 -14.05 -6.93 -8.96
N GLU A 315 -14.29 -5.99 -9.88
CA GLU A 315 -13.41 -5.71 -11.02
C GLU A 315 -12.43 -4.55 -10.75
N LEU A 316 -12.63 -3.80 -9.65
CA LEU A 316 -11.75 -2.70 -9.26
C LEU A 316 -10.62 -3.22 -8.37
N ARG A 317 -9.44 -2.59 -8.49
CA ARG A 317 -8.33 -2.89 -7.59
C ARG A 317 -8.60 -2.28 -6.22
N HIS A 318 -8.43 -3.07 -5.18
CA HIS A 318 -8.56 -2.63 -3.80
C HIS A 318 -7.25 -1.98 -3.32
N PHE A 319 -7.27 -1.39 -2.12
CA PHE A 319 -6.10 -0.77 -1.54
C PHE A 319 -6.15 -0.71 -0.01
N VAL A 320 -4.98 -0.50 0.59
CA VAL A 320 -4.83 -0.24 2.03
C VAL A 320 -4.32 1.18 2.26
N ILE A 321 -4.66 1.76 3.41
CA ILE A 321 -4.24 3.12 3.78
C ILE A 321 -3.42 3.06 5.06
N ASP A 322 -2.22 3.64 5.04
CA ASP A 322 -1.48 3.94 6.26
C ASP A 322 -2.15 5.10 7.02
N THR A 323 -2.61 4.80 8.22
CA THR A 323 -3.28 5.71 9.15
C THR A 323 -2.44 5.98 10.41
N SER A 324 -1.18 5.55 10.41
CA SER A 324 -0.25 5.63 11.54
C SER A 324 -0.13 7.03 12.14
N ARG A 325 -0.13 8.09 11.31
CA ARG A 325 0.17 9.47 11.76
C ARG A 325 -0.75 10.55 11.20
N ASN A 326 -1.90 10.16 10.64
CA ASN A 326 -2.78 11.08 9.90
C ASN A 326 -4.03 11.57 10.66
N GLY A 327 -4.13 11.35 11.98
CA GLY A 327 -5.34 11.69 12.74
C GLY A 327 -5.67 13.20 12.74
N ARG A 328 -4.64 14.04 12.59
CA ARG A 328 -4.81 15.50 12.50
C ARG A 328 -4.65 16.05 11.08
N GLY A 329 -4.61 15.17 10.08
CA GLY A 329 -4.35 15.51 8.69
C GLY A 329 -2.90 15.94 8.43
N ALA A 330 -2.65 16.47 7.24
CA ALA A 330 -1.32 16.86 6.84
C ALA A 330 -0.84 18.12 7.58
N TRP A 331 0.47 18.24 7.74
CA TRP A 331 1.03 19.46 8.32
C TRP A 331 1.14 20.56 7.27
N THR A 332 0.67 21.76 7.62
CA THR A 332 0.82 22.95 6.79
C THR A 332 1.78 23.91 7.50
N PRO A 333 2.98 24.16 6.93
CA PRO A 333 3.90 25.12 7.51
C PRO A 333 3.31 26.54 7.45
N PRO A 334 3.65 27.42 8.40
CA PRO A 334 3.28 28.83 8.32
C PRO A 334 3.76 29.45 7.00
N ALA A 335 2.90 30.23 6.36
CA ALA A 335 3.21 30.86 5.08
C ALA A 335 4.47 31.73 5.18
N GLY A 336 5.41 31.55 4.24
CA GLY A 336 6.66 32.30 4.18
C GLY A 336 7.72 31.91 5.22
N LYS A 337 7.49 30.88 6.06
CA LYS A 337 8.49 30.42 7.05
C LYS A 337 9.74 29.82 6.39
N TYR A 338 9.57 29.11 5.27
CA TYR A 338 10.64 28.42 4.56
C TYR A 338 10.81 28.98 3.15
N SER A 339 12.07 29.21 2.76
CA SER A 339 12.44 29.64 1.40
C SER A 339 12.71 28.47 0.45
N GLY A 340 12.95 27.27 0.98
CA GLY A 340 13.14 26.02 0.24
C GLY A 340 12.01 25.02 0.52
N ASP A 341 12.22 23.76 0.15
CA ASP A 341 11.25 22.69 0.47
C ASP A 341 11.12 22.55 2.00
N PRO A 342 9.92 22.80 2.57
CA PRO A 342 9.67 22.65 3.99
C PRO A 342 9.58 21.18 4.45
N GLU A 343 9.76 20.20 3.55
CA GLU A 343 9.77 18.77 3.83
C GLU A 343 8.55 18.35 4.68
N VAL A 344 7.34 18.72 4.22
CA VAL A 344 6.11 18.62 5.05
C VAL A 344 5.77 17.22 5.54
N TRP A 345 6.39 16.21 4.95
CA TRP A 345 6.27 14.80 5.30
C TRP A 345 7.24 14.38 6.43
N CYS A 346 8.35 15.09 6.61
CA CYS A 346 9.47 14.69 7.46
C CYS A 346 9.29 15.20 8.90
N ASN A 347 9.13 14.26 9.84
CA ASN A 347 8.90 14.51 11.28
C ASN A 347 7.86 15.60 11.53
N ALA A 348 6.78 15.62 10.75
CA ALA A 348 5.81 16.71 10.76
C ALA A 348 5.29 17.04 12.17
N PRO A 349 5.40 18.30 12.64
CA PRO A 349 5.02 18.67 14.00
C PRO A 349 3.50 18.65 14.20
N GLY A 350 3.11 18.38 15.45
CA GLY A 350 1.72 18.43 15.90
C GLY A 350 0.79 17.39 15.27
N ARG A 351 1.34 16.41 14.53
CA ARG A 351 0.59 15.26 14.01
C ARG A 351 0.18 14.33 15.15
N GLY A 352 -0.73 13.41 14.85
CA GLY A 352 -1.27 12.47 15.82
C GLY A 352 -1.69 11.17 15.16
N LEU A 353 -1.74 10.09 15.95
CA LEU A 353 -2.18 8.78 15.46
C LEU A 353 -3.59 8.86 14.86
N GLY A 354 -3.79 8.28 13.67
CA GLY A 354 -5.07 8.27 12.95
C GLY A 354 -5.99 7.11 13.34
N PRO A 355 -6.98 6.76 12.51
CA PRO A 355 -7.80 5.56 12.70
C PRO A 355 -6.95 4.33 13.06
N ARG A 356 -7.53 3.41 13.84
CA ARG A 356 -6.81 2.23 14.30
C ARG A 356 -6.78 1.16 13.23
N PRO A 357 -5.76 0.28 13.22
CA PRO A 357 -5.71 -0.80 12.27
C PRO A 357 -6.99 -1.65 12.31
N THR A 358 -7.66 -1.79 11.17
CA THR A 358 -8.90 -2.56 11.02
C THR A 358 -9.08 -2.99 9.57
N ALA A 359 -9.60 -4.20 9.36
CA ALA A 359 -10.04 -4.67 8.05
C ALA A 359 -11.53 -4.38 7.80
N ASP A 360 -12.28 -4.01 8.84
CA ASP A 360 -13.65 -3.52 8.72
C ASP A 360 -13.64 -2.00 8.63
N THR A 361 -13.34 -1.48 7.43
CA THR A 361 -13.21 -0.04 7.18
C THR A 361 -14.56 0.63 6.94
N GLY A 362 -15.55 -0.13 6.45
CA GLY A 362 -16.82 0.39 5.96
C GLY A 362 -16.71 1.27 4.71
N VAL A 363 -15.52 1.36 4.09
CA VAL A 363 -15.26 2.17 2.90
C VAL A 363 -15.03 1.24 1.71
N PRO A 364 -15.81 1.39 0.61
CA PRO A 364 -15.61 0.59 -0.59
C PRO A 364 -14.15 0.61 -1.08
N LEU A 365 -13.65 -0.54 -1.53
CA LEU A 365 -12.29 -0.78 -2.03
C LEU A 365 -11.14 -0.62 -1.01
N VAL A 366 -11.42 -0.12 0.21
CA VAL A 366 -10.38 -0.03 1.25
C VAL A 366 -10.38 -1.30 2.08
N ASP A 367 -9.45 -2.20 1.79
CA ASP A 367 -9.33 -3.49 2.49
C ASP A 367 -8.95 -3.34 3.94
N ALA A 368 -8.10 -2.37 4.26
CA ALA A 368 -7.69 -2.11 5.62
C ALA A 368 -7.18 -0.68 5.82
N TYR A 369 -7.46 -0.16 7.01
CA TYR A 369 -6.58 0.82 7.62
C TYR A 369 -5.47 0.06 8.34
N LEU A 370 -4.23 0.44 8.07
CA LEU A 370 -3.04 -0.17 8.67
C LEU A 370 -2.19 0.93 9.31
N TRP A 371 -1.37 0.55 10.29
CA TRP A 371 -0.24 1.38 10.72
C TRP A 371 1.00 0.79 10.08
N ILE A 372 1.33 1.30 8.90
CA ILE A 372 2.44 0.78 8.09
C ILE A 372 3.74 1.39 8.63
N LYS A 373 3.87 2.72 8.66
CA LYS A 373 4.94 3.37 9.45
C LYS A 373 4.75 3.09 10.94
N THR A 374 5.84 2.66 11.59
CA THR A 374 5.91 2.51 13.05
C THR A 374 5.82 3.90 13.71
N PRO A 375 4.73 4.24 14.43
CA PRO A 375 4.62 5.55 15.07
C PRO A 375 5.68 5.72 16.16
N GLY A 376 6.48 6.79 16.05
CA GLY A 376 7.62 7.05 16.93
C GLY A 376 8.98 6.75 16.31
N GLU A 377 9.04 6.20 15.09
CA GLU A 377 10.27 6.20 14.31
C GLU A 377 10.43 7.51 13.53
N SER A 378 11.61 8.11 13.65
CA SER A 378 11.98 9.31 12.87
C SER A 378 11.90 9.05 11.36
N ASP A 379 11.59 10.10 10.60
CA ASP A 379 11.62 10.11 9.14
C ASP A 379 13.00 10.51 8.58
N GLY A 380 13.88 11.07 9.40
CA GLY A 380 15.18 11.58 8.98
C GLY A 380 15.62 12.79 9.79
N SER A 381 16.68 13.46 9.34
CA SER A 381 17.18 14.68 9.98
C SER A 381 16.34 15.93 9.70
N CYS A 382 15.45 15.88 8.71
CA CYS A 382 14.42 16.87 8.41
C CYS A 382 14.88 18.33 8.44
N THR A 383 15.92 18.66 7.67
CA THR A 383 16.58 19.98 7.71
C THR A 383 15.75 21.12 7.11
N ARG A 384 14.63 20.80 6.45
CA ARG A 384 13.67 21.75 5.84
C ARG A 384 14.33 22.69 4.82
N SER A 385 15.34 22.19 4.13
CA SER A 385 16.15 22.95 3.18
C SER A 385 16.74 24.27 3.73
N THR A 386 16.98 24.35 5.04
CA THR A 386 17.49 25.58 5.69
C THR A 386 19.02 25.73 5.63
N GLY A 387 19.73 24.70 5.15
CA GLY A 387 21.19 24.68 5.06
C GLY A 387 21.93 24.33 6.36
N GLY A 388 21.20 24.09 7.46
CA GLY A 388 21.73 23.59 8.73
C GLY A 388 21.43 22.11 8.97
N THR A 389 21.84 21.59 10.12
CA THR A 389 21.58 20.20 10.56
C THR A 389 20.48 20.09 11.62
N ILE A 390 19.96 21.22 12.09
CA ILE A 390 18.93 21.31 13.13
C ILE A 390 17.56 21.42 12.46
N ASP A 391 16.60 20.58 12.84
CA ASP A 391 15.20 20.77 12.44
C ASP A 391 14.67 22.02 13.19
N PRO A 392 14.30 23.11 12.48
CA PRO A 392 13.79 24.32 13.10
C PRO A 392 12.43 24.17 13.80
N GLU A 393 11.71 23.06 13.60
CA GLU A 393 10.48 22.77 14.34
C GLU A 393 10.74 22.18 15.73
N TYR A 394 11.85 21.47 15.91
CA TYR A 394 12.20 20.81 17.18
C TYR A 394 13.40 21.44 17.90
N GLY A 395 14.22 22.20 17.18
CA GLY A 395 15.43 22.84 17.74
C GLY A 395 16.55 21.85 18.07
N ILE A 396 16.51 20.63 17.50
CA ILE A 396 17.51 19.58 17.68
C ILE A 396 17.96 19.00 16.34
N VAL A 397 19.01 18.18 16.35
CA VAL A 397 19.28 17.26 15.24
C VAL A 397 18.34 16.08 15.43
N ASP A 398 17.37 15.93 14.53
CA ASP A 398 16.42 14.82 14.60
C ASP A 398 17.14 13.46 14.47
N PRO A 399 16.63 12.39 15.11
CA PRO A 399 17.22 11.07 14.96
C PRO A 399 17.23 10.59 13.50
N PRO A 400 18.18 9.72 13.09
CA PRO A 400 18.18 9.14 11.75
C PRO A 400 16.87 8.41 11.42
N ALA A 401 16.56 8.28 10.13
CA ALA A 401 15.37 7.57 9.67
C ALA A 401 15.28 6.15 10.26
N GLY A 402 14.10 5.77 10.76
CA GLY A 402 13.86 4.48 11.40
C GLY A 402 14.35 4.36 12.86
N ALA A 403 15.13 5.33 13.35
CA ALA A 403 15.53 5.38 14.76
C ALA A 403 14.32 5.72 15.64
N TRP A 404 14.23 5.05 16.80
CA TRP A 404 13.17 5.33 17.78
C TRP A 404 13.36 6.70 18.42
N TRP A 405 12.31 7.52 18.41
CA TRP A 405 12.27 8.84 19.00
C TRP A 405 11.13 8.94 20.02
N PRO A 406 11.43 8.80 21.33
CA PRO A 406 10.41 8.81 22.38
C PRO A 406 9.51 10.05 22.35
N ASP A 407 10.07 11.26 22.23
CA ASP A 407 9.28 12.50 22.25
C ASP A 407 8.24 12.54 21.12
N GLN A 408 8.63 12.10 19.92
CA GLN A 408 7.71 12.00 18.80
C GLN A 408 6.62 10.95 19.07
N ALA A 409 6.99 9.77 19.58
CA ALA A 409 6.04 8.71 19.92
C ALA A 409 4.98 9.21 20.94
N HIS A 410 5.44 9.88 22.00
CA HIS A 410 4.55 10.47 23.01
C HIS A 410 3.68 11.58 22.43
N ALA A 411 4.24 12.47 21.59
CA ALA A 411 3.48 13.53 20.93
C ALA A 411 2.38 12.95 20.03
N LEU A 412 2.71 11.96 19.20
CA LEU A 412 1.74 11.28 18.33
C LEU A 412 0.61 10.64 19.15
N ALA A 413 0.95 9.94 20.24
CA ALA A 413 -0.02 9.30 21.12
C ALA A 413 -0.95 10.30 21.82
N ARG A 414 -0.40 11.40 22.36
CA ARG A 414 -1.19 12.49 22.98
C ARG A 414 -2.10 13.19 21.96
N ASN A 415 -1.63 13.33 20.72
CA ASN A 415 -2.34 14.03 19.66
C ASN A 415 -3.32 13.14 18.86
N ALA A 416 -3.45 11.87 19.22
CA ALA A 416 -4.24 10.90 18.48
C ALA A 416 -5.70 11.34 18.26
N VAL A 417 -6.17 11.18 17.03
CA VAL A 417 -7.56 11.40 16.63
C VAL A 417 -7.99 10.22 15.75
N PRO A 418 -8.94 9.37 16.20
CA PRO A 418 -9.58 9.38 17.52
C PRO A 418 -8.59 9.20 18.68
N ARG A 419 -9.01 9.47 19.92
CA ARG A 419 -8.15 9.34 21.11
C ARG A 419 -7.57 7.91 21.24
N LEU A 420 -6.30 7.81 21.66
CA LEU A 420 -5.65 6.52 21.88
C LEU A 420 -6.22 5.78 23.10
N THR A 421 -6.60 4.54 22.88
CA THR A 421 -7.14 3.59 23.87
C THR A 421 -6.43 2.25 23.71
N PHE A 422 -6.60 1.33 24.66
CA PHE A 422 -6.10 -0.03 24.48
C PHE A 422 -6.91 -0.77 23.42
N HIS A 423 -6.23 -1.55 22.59
CA HIS A 423 -6.87 -2.56 21.73
C HIS A 423 -7.51 -3.61 22.64
N ARG A 424 -8.82 -3.82 22.49
CA ARG A 424 -9.63 -4.70 23.35
C ARG A 424 -9.90 -6.05 22.70
#